data_AF-A0AA41YVB4-F1
#
_entry.id   AF-A0AA41YVB4-F1
#
_cell.length_a   1.000
_cell.length_b   1.000
_cell.length_c   1.000
_cell.angle_alpha   90.00
_cell.angle_beta   90.00
_cell.angle_gamma   90.00
#
_symmetry.space_group_name_H-M   'P 1'
#
loop_
_entity.id
_entity.type
_entity.pdbx_description
1 polymer ?
#
loop_
_entity_poly.entity_id
_entity_poly.type
_entity_poly.pdbx_seq_one_letter_code
_entity_poly.pdbx_strand_id
1 'polypeptide(L)'
;MALARTGRRFSVVLIGEGSLEAGIGHLAALTGGSLVVARGSDVAGAVASAIAALRTKHEEAEMIEGPLDRLIAVRDGLRITAEWRLPVETDLPALEAVAALATTLALPRLPEAQATALSVAEGLVGPLTSLVLVDRDGARQSGLPVTRKIDVPAPAASSPRLTGVALGHSYDGDSMMMMRREPPIPTGLSRMVHRVSHAASQWLERSPISRRPSSPWPQVPADLWDAAGPQLVDGDLSGLPPDMADQVQRLAARATLKRVARILGLSPVVLVLGILARRDATGSRTAERVARRIFAPLNDDVVARTLATLPI
;
A
#
# COMPACT_ATOMS: atom_id res chain seq x y z
N MET A 1 -7.65 -24.01 8.89
CA MET A 1 -8.69 -23.28 8.14
C MET A 1 -9.68 -24.20 7.40
N ALA A 2 -10.08 -25.34 7.99
CA ALA A 2 -11.12 -26.18 7.39
C ALA A 2 -12.53 -25.57 7.53
N LEU A 3 -12.79 -24.86 8.63
CA LEU A 3 -14.09 -24.22 8.93
C LEU A 3 -14.47 -23.13 7.92
N ALA A 4 -13.50 -22.36 7.42
CA ALA A 4 -13.77 -21.31 6.43
C ALA A 4 -14.31 -21.87 5.09
N ARG A 5 -14.03 -23.14 4.79
CA ARG A 5 -14.48 -23.82 3.56
C ARG A 5 -15.84 -24.50 3.70
N THR A 6 -16.52 -24.34 4.84
CA THR A 6 -17.83 -24.99 5.07
C THR A 6 -19.00 -24.24 4.44
N GLY A 7 -18.75 -23.12 3.74
CA GLY A 7 -19.79 -22.23 3.23
C GLY A 7 -20.59 -21.50 4.32
N ARG A 8 -20.15 -21.61 5.59
CA ARG A 8 -20.81 -20.97 6.73
C ARG A 8 -20.11 -19.67 7.08
N ARG A 9 -20.90 -18.64 7.37
CA ARG A 9 -20.43 -17.37 7.91
C ARG A 9 -20.23 -17.45 9.42
N PHE A 10 -19.05 -17.07 9.89
CA PHE A 10 -18.73 -17.02 11.33
C PHE A 10 -18.63 -15.56 11.77
N SER A 11 -19.51 -15.15 12.67
CA SER A 11 -19.40 -13.86 13.37
C SER A 11 -18.97 -14.10 14.81
N VAL A 12 -18.11 -13.24 15.31
CA VAL A 12 -17.37 -13.44 16.55
C VAL A 12 -17.61 -12.24 17.46
N VAL A 13 -18.03 -12.51 18.69
CA VAL A 13 -18.15 -11.51 19.74
C VAL A 13 -17.10 -11.82 20.81
N LEU A 14 -16.13 -10.92 20.97
CA LEU A 14 -15.07 -11.03 21.96
C LEU A 14 -15.49 -10.25 23.21
N ILE A 15 -15.54 -10.92 24.37
CA ILE A 15 -16.07 -10.33 25.61
C ILE A 15 -14.93 -10.13 26.61
N GLY A 16 -14.56 -8.87 26.83
CA GLY A 16 -13.49 -8.52 27.77
C GLY A 16 -12.10 -8.42 27.12
N GLU A 17 -11.16 -7.86 27.87
CA GLU A 17 -9.86 -7.40 27.33
C GLU A 17 -8.91 -8.55 26.97
N GLY A 18 -9.09 -9.73 27.58
CA GLY A 18 -8.29 -10.92 27.31
C GLY A 18 -8.77 -11.79 26.14
N SER A 19 -9.87 -11.43 25.48
CA SER A 19 -10.49 -12.28 24.44
C SER A 19 -9.91 -12.07 23.04
N LEU A 20 -8.96 -11.15 22.85
CA LEU A 20 -8.45 -10.84 21.51
C LEU A 20 -7.54 -11.96 20.99
N GLU A 21 -8.06 -12.74 20.05
CA GLU A 21 -7.33 -13.81 19.38
C GLU A 21 -7.32 -13.61 17.86
N ALA A 22 -6.11 -13.43 17.29
CA ALA A 22 -5.93 -13.16 15.86
C ALA A 22 -6.50 -14.27 14.95
N GLY A 23 -6.45 -15.54 15.41
CA GLY A 23 -6.96 -16.68 14.65
C GLY A 23 -8.48 -16.62 14.44
N ILE A 24 -9.22 -16.18 15.46
CA ILE A 24 -10.69 -16.10 15.42
C ILE A 24 -11.14 -14.91 14.56
N GLY A 25 -10.45 -13.77 14.67
CA GLY A 25 -10.71 -12.62 13.80
C GLY A 25 -10.47 -12.94 12.32
N HIS A 26 -9.43 -13.72 12.03
CA HIS A 26 -9.14 -14.16 10.67
C HIS A 26 -10.23 -15.08 10.09
N LEU A 27 -10.79 -15.99 10.89
CA LEU A 27 -11.92 -16.84 10.48
C LEU A 27 -13.17 -16.02 10.12
N ALA A 28 -13.50 -15.01 10.93
CA ALA A 28 -14.62 -14.13 10.65
C ALA A 28 -14.41 -13.37 9.33
N ALA A 29 -13.20 -12.84 9.11
CA ALA A 29 -12.85 -12.11 7.89
C ALA A 29 -13.01 -12.97 6.62
N LEU A 30 -12.49 -14.21 6.64
CA LEU A 30 -12.56 -15.13 5.50
C LEU A 30 -13.98 -15.57 5.15
N THR A 31 -14.86 -15.68 6.14
CA THR A 31 -16.21 -16.20 5.94
C THR A 31 -17.27 -15.12 5.75
N GLY A 32 -16.86 -13.86 5.57
CA GLY A 32 -17.81 -12.77 5.39
C GLY A 32 -18.51 -12.32 6.67
N GLY A 33 -18.06 -12.79 7.84
CA GLY A 33 -18.66 -12.47 9.14
C GLY A 33 -18.07 -11.23 9.81
N SER A 34 -18.64 -10.87 10.96
CA SER A 34 -18.26 -9.69 11.72
C SER A 34 -17.44 -10.06 12.96
N LEU A 35 -16.46 -9.23 13.31
CA LEU A 35 -15.74 -9.30 14.59
C LEU A 35 -16.14 -8.10 15.44
N VAL A 36 -16.75 -8.36 16.59
CA VAL A 36 -17.19 -7.31 17.52
C VAL A 36 -16.48 -7.51 18.86
N VAL A 37 -15.90 -6.45 19.41
CA VAL A 37 -15.29 -6.46 20.74
C VAL A 37 -16.23 -5.75 21.71
N ALA A 38 -16.77 -6.48 22.68
CA ALA A 38 -17.67 -5.96 23.69
C ALA A 38 -16.95 -5.76 25.03
N ARG A 39 -17.27 -4.67 25.73
CA ARG A 39 -16.75 -4.36 27.07
C ARG A 39 -17.89 -4.00 28.02
N GLY A 40 -17.78 -4.44 29.27
CA GLY A 40 -18.70 -4.06 30.33
C GLY A 40 -20.16 -4.37 30.01
N SER A 41 -21.04 -3.38 30.10
CA SER A 41 -22.49 -3.52 29.90
C SER A 41 -22.93 -3.68 28.44
N ASP A 42 -22.04 -3.50 27.46
CA ASP A 42 -22.39 -3.51 26.02
C ASP A 42 -22.45 -4.92 25.39
N VAL A 43 -22.24 -5.97 26.18
CA VAL A 43 -22.24 -7.36 25.68
C VAL A 43 -23.56 -7.70 24.99
N ALA A 44 -24.69 -7.29 25.57
CA ALA A 44 -26.01 -7.57 24.99
C ALA A 44 -26.19 -6.88 23.62
N GLY A 45 -25.73 -5.63 23.47
CA GLY A 45 -25.79 -4.87 22.23
C GLY A 45 -24.90 -5.45 21.14
N ALA A 46 -23.67 -5.85 21.50
CA ALA A 46 -22.74 -6.51 20.61
C ALA A 46 -23.27 -7.87 20.10
N VAL A 47 -23.85 -8.68 20.99
CA VAL A 47 -24.47 -9.96 20.61
C VAL A 47 -25.69 -9.73 19.72
N ALA A 48 -26.56 -8.77 20.05
CA ALA A 48 -27.71 -8.43 19.22
C ALA A 48 -27.29 -7.98 17.81
N SER A 49 -26.26 -7.16 17.71
CA SER A 49 -25.71 -6.68 16.43
C SER A 49 -25.11 -7.81 15.60
N ALA A 50 -24.36 -8.72 16.23
CA ALA A 50 -23.81 -9.91 15.55
C ALA A 50 -24.93 -10.84 15.03
N ILE A 51 -25.99 -11.07 15.83
CA ILE A 51 -27.16 -11.85 15.40
C ILE A 51 -27.88 -11.15 14.25
N ALA A 52 -28.07 -9.83 14.31
CA ALA A 52 -28.69 -9.06 13.24
C ALA A 52 -27.89 -9.18 11.93
N ALA A 53 -26.56 -9.04 11.99
CA ALA A 53 -25.69 -9.23 10.83
C ALA A 53 -25.79 -10.65 10.25
N LEU A 54 -25.93 -11.67 11.12
CA LEU A 54 -26.11 -13.06 10.73
C LEU A 54 -27.46 -13.36 10.06
N ARG A 55 -28.49 -12.54 10.30
CA ARG A 55 -29.81 -12.68 9.64
C ARG A 55 -29.84 -12.14 8.21
N THR A 56 -28.91 -11.28 7.84
CA THR A 56 -28.76 -10.82 6.46
C THR A 56 -28.36 -11.99 5.57
N LYS A 57 -29.01 -12.17 4.42
CA LYS A 57 -28.65 -13.22 3.45
C LYS A 57 -27.15 -13.14 3.16
N HIS A 58 -26.45 -14.24 3.42
CA HIS A 58 -25.05 -14.38 3.03
C HIS A 58 -25.02 -14.93 1.60
N GLU A 59 -24.37 -14.20 0.71
CA GLU A 59 -24.01 -14.72 -0.61
C GLU A 59 -22.56 -15.15 -0.54
N GLU A 60 -22.32 -16.44 -0.78
CA GLU A 60 -20.97 -16.96 -0.88
C GLU A 60 -20.27 -16.25 -2.04
N ALA A 61 -19.07 -15.75 -1.74
CA ALA A 61 -18.35 -14.93 -2.67
C ALA A 61 -17.69 -15.85 -3.71
N GLU A 62 -18.15 -15.81 -4.96
CA GLU A 62 -17.56 -16.58 -6.05
C GLU A 62 -16.06 -16.29 -6.18
N MET A 63 -15.28 -17.33 -6.46
CA MET A 63 -13.86 -17.19 -6.75
C MET A 63 -13.68 -16.31 -7.99
N ILE A 64 -12.73 -15.39 -7.91
CA ILE A 64 -12.36 -14.52 -9.02
C ILE A 64 -11.42 -15.32 -9.92
N GLU A 65 -11.93 -15.70 -11.08
CA GLU A 65 -11.14 -16.30 -12.15
C GLU A 65 -10.72 -15.21 -13.14
N GLY A 66 -9.41 -15.03 -13.31
CA GLY A 66 -8.87 -14.04 -14.25
C GLY A 66 -8.57 -12.68 -13.60
N PRO A 67 -8.68 -11.58 -14.36
CA PRO A 67 -8.19 -10.28 -13.90
C PRO A 67 -9.12 -9.60 -12.90
N LEU A 68 -8.52 -8.93 -11.92
CA LEU A 68 -9.22 -8.19 -10.89
C LEU A 68 -9.59 -6.80 -11.43
N ASP A 69 -10.69 -6.71 -12.16
CA ASP A 69 -11.18 -5.43 -12.73
C ASP A 69 -12.25 -4.79 -11.84
N ARG A 70 -13.14 -5.62 -11.28
CA ARG A 70 -14.27 -5.19 -10.46
C ARG A 70 -14.65 -6.25 -9.43
N LEU A 71 -15.00 -5.79 -8.24
CA LEU A 71 -15.46 -6.61 -7.14
C LEU A 71 -16.72 -6.00 -6.53
N ILE A 72 -17.72 -6.82 -6.28
CA ILE A 72 -18.86 -6.48 -5.43
C ILE A 72 -18.79 -7.37 -4.20
N ALA A 73 -18.81 -6.75 -3.03
CA ALA A 73 -18.83 -7.42 -1.74
C ALA A 73 -19.97 -6.85 -0.88
N VAL A 74 -20.53 -7.66 0.00
CA VAL A 74 -21.48 -7.21 1.02
C VAL A 74 -20.85 -7.40 2.39
N ARG A 75 -20.73 -6.32 3.17
CA ARG A 75 -20.19 -6.33 4.54
C ARG A 75 -21.15 -5.57 5.44
N ASP A 76 -21.65 -6.22 6.49
CA ASP A 76 -22.60 -5.63 7.44
C ASP A 76 -23.82 -4.97 6.80
N GLY A 77 -24.32 -5.56 5.70
CA GLY A 77 -25.44 -5.02 4.92
C GLY A 77 -25.07 -3.89 3.93
N LEU A 78 -23.82 -3.42 3.94
CA LEU A 78 -23.31 -2.46 2.97
C LEU A 78 -22.82 -3.18 1.72
N ARG A 79 -23.36 -2.80 0.56
CA ARG A 79 -22.85 -3.22 -0.74
C ARG A 79 -21.67 -2.33 -1.12
N ILE A 80 -20.47 -2.91 -1.13
CA ILE A 80 -19.22 -2.26 -1.51
C ILE A 80 -18.89 -2.68 -2.94
N THR A 81 -18.66 -1.69 -3.81
CA THR A 81 -18.14 -1.93 -5.17
C THR A 81 -16.73 -1.37 -5.23
N ALA A 82 -15.77 -2.22 -5.56
CA ALA A 82 -14.38 -1.83 -5.80
C ALA A 82 -14.07 -2.04 -7.28
N GLU A 83 -13.38 -1.08 -7.89
CA GLU A 83 -12.98 -1.11 -9.28
C GLU A 83 -11.49 -0.79 -9.37
N TRP A 84 -10.76 -1.65 -10.08
CA TRP A 84 -9.35 -1.45 -10.34
C TRP A 84 -9.24 -0.78 -11.70
N ARG A 85 -8.74 0.45 -11.69
CA ARG A 85 -8.55 1.25 -12.89
C ARG A 85 -7.08 1.65 -12.96
N LEU A 86 -6.62 1.96 -14.17
CA LEU A 86 -5.33 2.59 -14.35
C LEU A 86 -5.26 3.87 -13.51
N PRO A 87 -4.12 4.16 -12.87
CA PRO A 87 -3.99 5.28 -11.97
C PRO A 87 -4.33 6.58 -12.71
N VAL A 88 -5.38 7.25 -12.25
CA VAL A 88 -5.68 8.63 -12.61
C VAL A 88 -4.96 9.49 -11.58
N GLU A 89 -4.14 10.45 -12.04
CA GLU A 89 -3.33 11.31 -11.19
C GLU A 89 -4.23 12.04 -10.17
N THR A 90 -4.28 11.51 -8.95
CA THR A 90 -5.17 11.96 -7.90
C THR A 90 -4.39 11.93 -6.59
N ASP A 91 -4.09 13.10 -6.03
CA ASP A 91 -3.28 13.23 -4.80
C ASP A 91 -4.19 13.19 -3.57
N LEU A 92 -4.85 12.05 -3.36
CA LEU A 92 -5.70 11.82 -2.19
C LEU A 92 -4.98 10.90 -1.20
N PRO A 93 -4.62 11.38 0.00
CA PRO A 93 -4.04 10.56 1.06
C PRO A 93 -4.87 9.32 1.43
N ALA A 94 -6.15 9.31 1.09
CA ALA A 94 -7.07 8.20 1.30
C ALA A 94 -6.91 7.04 0.30
N LEU A 95 -6.18 7.21 -0.81
CA LEU A 95 -6.09 6.19 -1.86
C LEU A 95 -5.42 4.91 -1.39
N GLU A 96 -4.37 5.01 -0.56
CA GLU A 96 -3.71 3.84 0.02
C GLU A 96 -4.67 3.04 0.92
N ALA A 97 -5.47 3.74 1.74
CA ALA A 97 -6.48 3.10 2.59
C ALA A 97 -7.60 2.44 1.77
N VAL A 98 -8.02 3.07 0.67
CA VAL A 98 -9.02 2.51 -0.25
C VAL A 98 -8.47 1.29 -0.97
N ALA A 99 -7.22 1.33 -1.45
CA ALA A 99 -6.55 0.22 -2.12
C ALA A 99 -6.36 -0.96 -1.16
N ALA A 100 -5.89 -0.69 0.07
CA ALA A 100 -5.79 -1.70 1.12
C ALA A 100 -7.15 -2.35 1.42
N LEU A 101 -8.20 -1.53 1.60
CA LEU A 101 -9.56 -2.04 1.84
C LEU A 101 -10.06 -2.89 0.67
N ALA A 102 -9.97 -2.39 -0.57
CA ALA A 102 -10.39 -3.11 -1.78
C ALA A 102 -9.66 -4.45 -1.92
N THR A 103 -8.35 -4.46 -1.66
CA THR A 103 -7.52 -5.67 -1.69
C THR A 103 -7.96 -6.65 -0.60
N THR A 104 -8.18 -6.21 0.64
CA THR A 104 -8.65 -7.13 1.70
C THR A 104 -10.00 -7.79 1.37
N LEU A 105 -10.85 -7.13 0.58
CA LEU A 105 -12.09 -7.72 0.09
C LEU A 105 -11.86 -8.75 -1.02
N ALA A 106 -10.82 -8.58 -1.84
CA ALA A 106 -10.48 -9.47 -2.94
C ALA A 106 -9.74 -10.74 -2.49
N LEU A 107 -8.83 -10.64 -1.50
CA LEU A 107 -7.93 -11.74 -1.09
C LEU A 107 -8.64 -13.09 -0.83
N PRO A 108 -9.78 -13.17 -0.12
CA PRO A 108 -10.44 -14.44 0.15
C PRO A 108 -11.01 -15.12 -1.11
N ARG A 109 -11.18 -14.37 -2.20
CA ARG A 109 -11.78 -14.82 -3.46
C ARG A 109 -10.74 -15.10 -4.54
N LEU A 110 -9.46 -14.89 -4.26
CA LEU A 110 -8.37 -15.10 -5.21
C LEU A 110 -7.69 -16.44 -4.93
N PRO A 111 -7.20 -17.15 -5.97
CA PRO A 111 -6.25 -18.23 -5.79
C PRO A 111 -5.04 -17.77 -4.98
N GLU A 112 -4.50 -18.64 -4.13
CA GLU A 112 -3.44 -18.30 -3.16
C GLU A 112 -2.25 -17.56 -3.79
N ALA A 113 -1.81 -18.00 -4.97
CA ALA A 113 -0.70 -17.35 -5.69
C ALA A 113 -1.03 -15.90 -6.09
N GLN A 114 -2.26 -15.64 -6.53
CA GLN A 114 -2.72 -14.30 -6.92
C GLN A 114 -2.95 -13.42 -5.68
N ALA A 115 -3.56 -13.98 -4.63
CA ALA A 115 -3.75 -13.31 -3.35
C ALA A 115 -2.41 -12.89 -2.72
N THR A 116 -1.39 -13.75 -2.80
CA THR A 116 -0.03 -13.45 -2.33
C THR A 116 0.58 -12.31 -3.14
N ALA A 117 0.53 -12.38 -4.47
CA ALA A 117 1.08 -11.35 -5.34
C ALA A 117 0.44 -9.97 -5.09
N LEU A 118 -0.89 -9.94 -4.94
CA LEU A 118 -1.63 -8.72 -4.66
C LEU A 118 -1.32 -8.16 -3.26
N SER A 119 -1.24 -9.02 -2.23
CA SER A 119 -0.87 -8.59 -0.87
C SER A 119 0.51 -7.94 -0.84
N VAL A 120 1.46 -8.49 -1.60
CA VAL A 120 2.81 -7.96 -1.74
C VAL A 120 2.83 -6.62 -2.46
N ALA A 121 2.09 -6.49 -3.58
CA ALA A 121 2.03 -5.26 -4.36
C ALA A 121 1.48 -4.07 -3.55
N GLU A 122 0.51 -4.34 -2.67
CA GLU A 122 -0.15 -3.33 -1.83
C GLU A 122 0.50 -3.17 -0.44
N GLY A 123 1.61 -3.87 -0.17
CA GLY A 123 2.32 -3.77 1.10
C GLY A 123 1.54 -4.29 2.31
N LEU A 124 0.59 -5.20 2.10
CA LEU A 124 -0.23 -5.77 3.17
C LEU A 124 0.51 -6.89 3.90
N VAL A 125 0.47 -6.85 5.22
CA VAL A 125 0.99 -7.91 6.10
C VAL A 125 -0.19 -8.76 6.58
N GLY A 126 -0.12 -10.08 6.38
CA GLY A 126 -1.21 -11.00 6.67
C GLY A 126 -0.79 -12.47 6.62
N PRO A 127 -1.74 -13.41 6.52
CA PRO A 127 -1.44 -14.84 6.51
C PRO A 127 -0.55 -15.30 5.33
N LEU A 128 -0.55 -14.54 4.23
CA LEU A 128 0.21 -14.85 3.01
C LEU A 128 1.53 -14.06 2.92
N THR A 129 1.77 -13.12 3.83
CA THR A 129 2.88 -12.17 3.76
C THR A 129 3.43 -11.85 5.14
N SER A 130 4.75 -11.91 5.30
CA SER A 130 5.43 -11.62 6.56
C SER A 130 6.17 -10.30 6.50
N LEU A 131 6.12 -9.52 7.59
CA LEU A 131 7.01 -8.39 7.78
C LEU A 131 8.34 -8.89 8.35
N VAL A 132 9.43 -8.63 7.65
CA VAL A 132 10.79 -8.96 8.12
C VAL A 132 11.53 -7.67 8.42
N LEU A 133 11.90 -7.49 9.68
CA LEU A 133 12.74 -6.37 10.12
C LEU A 133 14.21 -6.80 10.04
N VAL A 134 14.99 -6.09 9.24
CA VAL A 134 16.44 -6.30 9.13
C VAL A 134 17.12 -5.10 9.74
N ASP A 135 18.07 -5.34 10.65
CA ASP A 135 18.90 -4.26 11.20
C ASP A 135 19.86 -3.70 10.14
N ARG A 136 20.56 -2.62 10.49
CA ARG A 136 21.51 -1.97 9.57
C ARG A 136 22.66 -2.88 9.18
N ASP A 137 23.07 -3.78 10.08
CA ASP A 137 24.24 -4.62 9.92
C ASP A 137 23.92 -5.96 9.23
N GLY A 138 22.63 -6.22 8.97
CA GLY A 138 22.15 -7.44 8.33
C GLY A 138 22.51 -8.70 9.13
N ALA A 139 22.69 -8.57 10.44
CA ALA A 139 23.18 -9.67 11.27
C ALA A 139 22.18 -10.82 11.23
N ARG A 140 22.62 -11.98 10.71
CA ARG A 140 21.77 -13.18 10.62
C ARG A 140 21.53 -13.71 12.02
N GLN A 141 20.28 -13.71 12.46
CA GLN A 141 19.88 -14.45 13.66
C GLN A 141 19.96 -15.95 13.37
N SER A 142 20.86 -16.66 14.06
CA SER A 142 21.08 -18.11 13.90
C SER A 142 20.18 -18.97 14.80
N GLY A 143 19.49 -18.36 15.76
CA GLY A 143 18.52 -19.03 16.61
C GLY A 143 17.16 -19.21 15.92
N LEU A 144 16.40 -20.22 16.34
CA LEU A 144 15.01 -20.38 15.92
C LEU A 144 14.22 -19.11 16.31
N PRO A 145 13.47 -18.50 15.36
CA PRO A 145 12.59 -17.40 15.68
C PRO A 145 11.62 -17.82 16.79
N VAL A 146 11.71 -17.18 17.96
CA VAL A 146 10.79 -17.44 19.05
C VAL A 146 9.52 -16.63 18.79
N THR A 147 8.42 -17.31 18.46
CA THR A 147 7.09 -16.71 18.53
C THR A 147 6.76 -16.42 19.98
N ARG A 148 6.88 -15.17 20.39
CA ARG A 148 6.30 -14.66 21.64
C ARG A 148 5.04 -13.87 21.35
N LYS A 149 4.01 -14.04 22.18
CA LYS A 149 2.90 -13.09 22.19
C LYS A 149 3.46 -11.73 22.56
N ILE A 150 3.26 -10.75 21.70
CA ILE A 150 3.52 -9.34 22.02
C ILE A 150 2.19 -8.80 22.49
N ASP A 151 2.16 -8.31 23.73
CA ASP A 151 0.98 -7.61 24.24
C ASP A 151 0.72 -6.43 23.33
N VAL A 152 -0.47 -6.41 22.74
CA VAL A 152 -0.91 -5.26 21.97
C VAL A 152 -1.02 -4.10 22.97
N PRO A 153 -0.45 -2.92 22.70
CA PRO A 153 -0.62 -1.75 23.56
C PRO A 153 -2.10 -1.60 23.89
N ALA A 154 -2.43 -1.50 25.18
CA ALA A 154 -3.80 -1.26 25.60
C ALA A 154 -4.30 -0.06 24.78
N PRO A 155 -5.44 -0.19 24.05
CA PRO A 155 -6.00 0.96 23.37
C PRO A 155 -6.15 2.05 24.43
N ALA A 156 -5.66 3.26 24.15
CA ALA A 156 -5.75 4.37 25.08
C ALA A 156 -7.21 4.53 25.49
N ALA A 157 -7.56 4.02 26.68
CA ALA A 157 -8.94 3.88 27.06
C ALA A 157 -9.49 5.27 27.38
N SER A 158 -10.60 5.57 26.73
CA SER A 158 -11.66 6.49 27.17
C SER A 158 -11.26 7.95 27.40
N SER A 159 -11.46 8.78 26.37
CA SER A 159 -12.17 10.03 26.64
C SER A 159 -13.66 9.69 26.73
N PRO A 160 -14.35 9.96 27.86
CA PRO A 160 -15.78 9.76 27.92
C PRO A 160 -16.44 10.90 27.13
N ARG A 161 -16.96 10.59 25.94
CA ARG A 161 -17.96 11.44 25.29
C ARG A 161 -19.14 10.58 24.83
N LEU A 162 -20.17 10.64 25.68
CA LEU A 162 -21.61 10.69 25.39
C LEU A 162 -22.18 9.72 24.35
N THR A 163 -22.89 8.73 24.90
CA THR A 163 -24.18 8.17 24.44
C THR A 163 -24.86 8.84 23.23
N GLY A 164 -25.24 8.01 22.25
CA GLY A 164 -26.39 8.28 21.37
C GLY A 164 -26.35 7.56 20.02
N VAL A 165 -26.88 6.33 19.94
CA VAL A 165 -27.51 5.85 18.70
C VAL A 165 -28.98 6.24 18.80
N ALA A 166 -29.35 7.35 18.17
CA ALA A 166 -30.72 7.68 17.84
C ALA A 166 -30.88 7.59 16.33
N LEU A 167 -31.61 6.58 15.87
CA LEU A 167 -32.20 6.57 14.53
C LEU A 167 -33.40 7.52 14.55
N GLY A 168 -33.35 8.60 13.76
CA GLY A 168 -34.55 9.27 13.24
C GLY A 168 -34.74 10.76 13.52
N HIS A 169 -34.78 11.52 12.41
CA HIS A 169 -35.41 12.83 12.15
C HIS A 169 -34.62 14.14 12.30
N SER A 170 -34.72 14.90 11.19
CA SER A 170 -34.31 16.26 10.85
C SER A 170 -34.47 17.33 11.94
N TYR A 171 -33.50 18.24 12.08
CA TYR A 171 -33.53 19.62 11.57
C TYR A 171 -32.26 20.39 11.99
N ASP A 172 -31.83 21.26 11.08
CA ASP A 172 -31.13 22.54 11.21
C ASP A 172 -29.81 22.72 12.00
N GLY A 173 -29.02 23.64 11.46
CA GLY A 173 -27.61 23.82 11.75
C GLY A 173 -27.27 24.49 13.08
N ASP A 174 -26.01 24.33 13.48
CA ASP A 174 -25.17 25.48 13.75
C ASP A 174 -23.69 25.09 13.68
N SER A 175 -22.86 26.03 13.23
CA SER A 175 -21.42 25.85 13.06
C SER A 175 -20.70 25.82 14.40
N MET A 176 -19.94 24.75 14.66
CA MET A 176 -18.85 24.80 15.63
C MET A 176 -17.55 24.27 15.01
N MET A 177 -16.60 25.18 14.80
CA MET A 177 -15.21 24.89 14.50
C MET A 177 -14.55 24.16 15.68
N MET A 178 -14.25 22.87 15.51
CA MET A 178 -13.32 22.15 16.36
C MET A 178 -11.93 22.18 15.72
N MET A 179 -10.98 22.87 16.36
CA MET A 179 -9.55 22.73 16.07
C MET A 179 -9.11 21.28 16.32
N ARG A 180 -8.84 20.56 15.23
CA ARG A 180 -8.13 19.27 15.27
C ARG A 180 -6.64 19.53 15.49
N ARG A 181 -6.09 19.06 16.61
CA ARG A 181 -4.65 18.81 16.75
C ARG A 181 -4.33 17.48 16.08
N GLU A 182 -3.48 17.51 15.06
CA GLU A 182 -2.93 16.31 14.43
C GLU A 182 -1.89 15.66 15.36
N PRO A 183 -1.95 14.33 15.58
CA PRO A 183 -0.85 13.60 16.20
C PRO A 183 0.26 13.32 15.16
N PRO A 184 1.54 13.25 15.58
CA PRO A 184 2.65 12.93 14.68
C PRO A 184 2.53 11.50 14.15
N ILE A 185 2.52 11.34 12.83
CA ILE A 185 2.56 10.05 12.14
C ILE A 185 3.98 9.47 12.27
N PRO A 186 4.16 8.23 12.76
CA PRO A 186 5.45 7.56 12.73
C PRO A 186 5.82 7.23 11.27
N THR A 187 6.80 7.95 10.73
CA THR A 187 7.45 7.62 9.46
C THR A 187 8.42 6.47 9.67
N GLY A 188 8.11 5.27 9.18
CA GLY A 188 9.10 4.20 9.21
C GLY A 188 8.57 2.81 8.90
N LEU A 189 7.98 2.59 7.73
CA LEU A 189 7.81 1.24 7.19
C LEU A 189 7.92 1.28 5.66
N SER A 190 9.11 1.05 5.13
CA SER A 190 9.25 0.69 3.71
C SER A 190 10.52 -0.14 3.50
N ARG A 191 10.30 -1.44 3.23
CA ARG A 191 11.18 -2.50 2.67
C ARG A 191 10.64 -3.86 3.17
N MET A 192 10.58 -4.94 2.41
CA MET A 192 11.12 -5.28 1.09
C MET A 192 10.44 -6.58 0.59
N VAL A 193 10.32 -6.70 -0.72
CA VAL A 193 9.86 -7.90 -1.44
C VAL A 193 11.08 -8.58 -2.05
N HIS A 194 11.34 -9.85 -1.72
CA HIS A 194 12.11 -10.71 -2.60
C HIS A 194 11.68 -12.17 -2.46
N ARG A 195 11.47 -12.79 -3.63
CA ARG A 195 11.03 -14.16 -3.93
C ARG A 195 9.53 -14.39 -3.91
N VAL A 196 8.90 -14.07 -5.05
CA VAL A 196 7.66 -14.72 -5.46
C VAL A 196 7.96 -15.58 -6.70
N SER A 197 7.42 -16.79 -6.66
CA SER A 197 7.50 -17.85 -7.68
C SER A 197 7.23 -17.36 -9.11
N HIS A 198 7.93 -17.98 -10.07
CA HIS A 198 7.82 -17.75 -11.52
C HIS A 198 6.39 -17.82 -12.06
N ALA A 199 5.47 -18.49 -11.37
CA ALA A 199 4.05 -18.58 -11.73
C ALA A 199 3.24 -17.31 -11.40
N ALA A 200 3.63 -16.56 -10.36
CA ALA A 200 2.98 -15.30 -9.99
C ALA A 200 3.38 -14.16 -10.95
N SER A 201 4.64 -14.15 -11.40
CA SER A 201 5.12 -13.21 -12.42
C SER A 201 4.38 -13.42 -13.76
N GLN A 202 4.14 -14.66 -14.16
CA GLN A 202 3.40 -14.97 -15.39
C GLN A 202 1.91 -14.56 -15.34
N TRP A 203 1.27 -14.60 -14.16
CA TRP A 203 -0.10 -14.11 -13.99
C TRP A 203 -0.17 -12.58 -14.01
N LEU A 204 0.79 -11.91 -13.34
CA LEU A 204 0.95 -10.46 -13.43
C LEU A 204 1.14 -10.03 -14.89
N GLU A 205 1.97 -10.75 -15.67
CA GLU A 205 2.26 -10.47 -17.08
C GLU A 205 1.06 -10.69 -18.04
N ARG A 206 0.07 -11.52 -17.67
CA ARG A 206 -1.07 -11.89 -18.54
C ARG A 206 -2.38 -11.16 -18.24
N SER A 207 -2.45 -10.43 -17.13
CA SER A 207 -3.63 -9.62 -16.79
C SER A 207 -3.68 -8.36 -17.70
N PRO A 208 -4.86 -7.77 -17.99
CA PRO A 208 -4.97 -6.46 -18.64
C PRO A 208 -4.32 -5.33 -17.81
N ILE A 209 -4.01 -5.60 -16.53
CA ILE A 209 -3.15 -4.80 -15.65
C ILE A 209 -1.67 -4.78 -16.14
N SER A 210 -1.27 -5.71 -17.01
CA SER A 210 0.05 -5.79 -17.68
C SER A 210 0.04 -5.37 -19.15
N ARG A 211 -0.86 -4.45 -19.52
CA ARG A 211 -0.28 -3.36 -20.31
C ARG A 211 0.64 -2.64 -19.36
N ARG A 212 1.92 -3.03 -19.31
CA ARG A 212 2.97 -2.20 -18.72
C ARG A 212 2.62 -0.80 -19.19
N PRO A 213 2.20 0.13 -18.30
CA PRO A 213 2.10 1.51 -18.72
C PRO A 213 3.44 1.80 -19.37
N SER A 214 3.43 2.33 -20.60
CA SER A 214 4.63 2.91 -21.20
C SER A 214 5.30 3.66 -20.07
N SER A 215 6.50 3.19 -19.66
CA SER A 215 7.14 3.66 -18.44
C SER A 215 6.98 5.19 -18.41
N PRO A 216 6.46 5.79 -17.33
CA PRO A 216 6.23 7.23 -17.30
C PRO A 216 7.54 8.02 -17.47
N TRP A 217 8.67 7.30 -17.46
CA TRP A 217 10.01 7.79 -17.68
C TRP A 217 10.34 7.80 -19.17
N PRO A 218 10.77 8.96 -19.74
CA PRO A 218 11.25 9.02 -21.11
C PRO A 218 12.34 7.98 -21.35
N GLN A 219 12.37 7.40 -22.55
CA GLN A 219 13.55 6.67 -23.00
C GLN A 219 14.57 7.68 -23.52
N VAL A 220 15.80 7.61 -23.01
CA VAL A 220 16.88 8.50 -23.43
C VAL A 220 17.77 7.72 -24.41
N PRO A 221 17.89 8.16 -25.68
CA PRO A 221 18.80 7.57 -26.64
C PRO A 221 20.24 7.56 -26.10
N ALA A 222 21.00 6.50 -26.38
CA ALA A 222 22.34 6.33 -25.81
C ALA A 222 23.32 7.44 -26.27
N ASP A 223 23.19 7.88 -27.52
CA ASP A 223 23.94 8.97 -28.15
C ASP A 223 23.68 10.34 -27.50
N LEU A 224 22.50 10.51 -26.91
CA LEU A 224 22.15 11.74 -26.22
C LEU A 224 22.95 11.94 -24.93
N TRP A 225 23.27 10.85 -24.22
CA TRP A 225 24.16 10.91 -23.06
C TRP A 225 25.57 11.36 -23.44
N ASP A 226 26.05 10.93 -24.61
CA ASP A 226 27.36 11.31 -25.14
C ASP A 226 27.40 12.77 -25.58
N ALA A 227 26.33 13.25 -26.23
CA ALA A 227 26.25 14.62 -26.72
C ALA A 227 26.03 15.66 -25.62
N ALA A 228 25.16 15.38 -24.64
CA ALA A 228 24.69 16.37 -23.65
C ALA A 228 25.15 16.09 -22.20
N GLY A 229 25.90 15.02 -21.95
CA GLY A 229 26.25 14.55 -20.60
C GLY A 229 26.72 15.63 -19.62
N PRO A 230 27.67 16.52 -19.96
CA PRO A 230 28.10 17.59 -19.08
C PRO A 230 26.99 18.58 -18.69
N GLN A 231 26.15 18.99 -19.66
CA GLN A 231 25.04 19.93 -19.44
C GLN A 231 23.97 19.32 -18.52
N LEU A 232 23.67 18.04 -18.72
CA LEU A 232 22.67 17.32 -17.93
C LEU A 232 23.04 17.17 -16.45
N VAL A 233 24.34 17.12 -16.12
CA VAL A 233 24.80 17.08 -14.73
C VAL A 233 24.43 18.37 -13.98
N ASP A 234 24.45 19.51 -14.67
CA ASP A 234 24.12 20.82 -14.10
C ASP A 234 22.60 21.10 -14.16
N GLY A 235 21.81 20.16 -14.69
CA GLY A 235 20.37 20.31 -14.87
C GLY A 235 19.97 21.17 -16.07
N ASP A 236 20.90 21.47 -16.97
CA ASP A 236 20.61 22.15 -18.22
C ASP A 236 20.00 21.17 -19.23
N LEU A 237 18.80 21.48 -19.70
CA LEU A 237 18.02 20.66 -20.63
C LEU A 237 18.17 21.12 -22.08
N SER A 238 19.00 22.14 -22.37
CA SER A 238 19.16 22.71 -23.71
C SER A 238 19.67 21.72 -24.75
N GLY A 239 20.41 20.68 -24.33
CA GLY A 239 20.89 19.60 -25.18
C GLY A 239 19.88 18.47 -25.41
N LEU A 240 18.67 18.53 -24.84
CA LEU A 240 17.63 17.53 -25.03
C LEU A 240 16.64 17.92 -26.14
N PRO A 241 16.07 16.93 -26.87
CA PRO A 241 14.86 17.13 -27.66
C PRO A 241 13.76 17.82 -26.82
N PRO A 242 13.02 18.80 -27.37
CA PRO A 242 12.05 19.60 -26.61
C PRO A 242 10.98 18.74 -25.90
N ASP A 243 10.51 17.69 -26.55
CA ASP A 243 9.55 16.74 -26.00
C ASP A 243 10.08 15.97 -24.79
N MET A 244 11.37 15.64 -24.80
CA MET A 244 12.05 14.98 -23.69
C MET A 244 12.34 15.96 -22.55
N ALA A 245 12.77 17.19 -22.86
CA ALA A 245 12.94 18.25 -21.88
C ALA A 245 11.61 18.52 -21.13
N ASP A 246 10.51 18.61 -21.86
CA ASP A 246 9.16 18.76 -21.28
C ASP A 246 8.77 17.57 -20.41
N GLN A 247 9.09 16.34 -20.82
CA GLN A 247 8.84 15.15 -20.00
C GLN A 247 9.65 15.17 -18.71
N VAL A 248 10.94 15.51 -18.76
CA VAL A 248 11.80 15.66 -17.59
C VAL A 248 11.27 16.75 -16.66
N GLN A 249 10.83 17.89 -17.20
CA GLN A 249 10.22 18.96 -16.41
C GLN A 249 8.91 18.54 -15.74
N ARG A 250 8.02 17.84 -16.45
CA ARG A 250 6.78 17.30 -15.88
C ARG A 250 7.04 16.31 -14.75
N LEU A 251 8.01 15.41 -14.93
CA LEU A 251 8.43 14.50 -13.86
C LEU A 251 9.00 15.28 -12.66
N ALA A 252 9.91 16.22 -12.91
CA ALA A 252 10.50 17.07 -11.88
C ALA A 252 9.46 17.94 -11.13
N ALA A 253 8.31 18.22 -11.76
CA ALA A 253 7.22 18.98 -11.14
C ALA A 253 6.44 18.18 -10.07
N ARG A 254 6.52 16.84 -10.07
CA ARG A 254 5.79 15.96 -9.14
C ARG A 254 6.18 16.21 -7.69
N ALA A 255 5.18 16.27 -6.80
CA ALA A 255 5.37 16.57 -5.37
C ALA A 255 6.34 15.57 -4.69
N THR A 256 6.24 14.28 -5.02
CA THR A 256 7.12 13.23 -4.51
C THR A 256 8.58 13.47 -4.89
N LEU A 257 8.85 13.79 -6.16
CA LEU A 257 10.21 14.07 -6.65
C LEU A 257 10.76 15.37 -6.09
N LYS A 258 9.95 16.43 -5.95
CA LYS A 258 10.35 17.66 -5.26
C LYS A 258 10.74 17.42 -3.80
N ARG A 259 9.97 16.60 -3.09
CA ARG A 259 10.26 16.23 -1.69
C ARG A 259 11.57 15.47 -1.58
N VAL A 260 11.76 14.46 -2.43
CA VAL A 260 13.00 13.67 -2.49
C VAL A 260 14.21 14.55 -2.83
N ALA A 261 14.08 15.38 -3.86
CA ALA A 261 15.15 16.29 -4.29
C ALA A 261 15.59 17.22 -3.14
N ARG A 262 14.63 17.75 -2.38
CA ARG A 262 14.90 18.56 -1.19
C ARG A 262 15.66 17.79 -0.10
N ILE A 263 15.29 16.54 0.17
CA ILE A 263 15.99 15.69 1.16
C ILE A 263 17.43 15.44 0.72
N LEU A 264 17.66 15.25 -0.58
CA LEU A 264 18.98 14.99 -1.15
C LEU A 264 19.79 16.27 -1.43
N GLY A 265 19.22 17.46 -1.23
CA GLY A 265 19.89 18.72 -1.59
C GLY A 265 20.13 18.90 -3.09
N LEU A 266 19.32 18.25 -3.94
CA LEU A 266 19.39 18.35 -5.40
C LEU A 266 18.25 19.21 -5.95
N SER A 267 18.42 19.75 -7.17
CA SER A 267 17.28 20.27 -7.92
C SER A 267 16.39 19.11 -8.39
N PRO A 268 15.07 19.27 -8.47
CA PRO A 268 14.18 18.21 -8.94
C PRO A 268 14.51 17.71 -10.35
N VAL A 269 15.00 18.60 -11.22
CA VAL A 269 15.44 18.25 -12.58
C VAL A 269 16.69 17.37 -12.55
N VAL A 270 17.72 17.76 -11.79
CA VAL A 270 18.96 16.99 -11.65
C VAL A 270 18.69 15.60 -11.05
N LEU A 271 17.76 15.50 -10.10
CA LEU A 271 17.32 14.22 -9.56
C LEU A 271 16.73 13.30 -10.66
N VAL A 272 15.80 13.82 -11.47
CA VAL A 272 15.17 13.04 -12.55
C VAL A 272 16.20 12.58 -13.57
N LEU A 273 17.11 13.47 -13.98
CA LEU A 273 18.21 13.14 -14.90
C LEU A 273 19.13 12.06 -14.30
N GLY A 274 19.47 12.16 -13.02
CA GLY A 274 20.26 11.14 -12.32
C GLY A 274 19.58 9.77 -12.30
N ILE A 275 18.26 9.72 -12.11
CA ILE A 275 17.48 8.47 -12.13
C ILE A 275 17.48 7.85 -13.52
N LEU A 276 17.20 8.66 -14.56
CA LEU A 276 17.23 8.21 -15.96
C LEU A 276 18.61 7.69 -16.35
N ALA A 277 19.67 8.43 -16.01
CA ALA A 277 21.05 8.05 -16.27
C ALA A 277 21.42 6.72 -15.57
N ARG A 278 20.96 6.53 -14.33
CA ARG A 278 21.21 5.28 -13.58
C ARG A 278 20.47 4.09 -14.17
N ARG A 279 19.23 4.28 -14.64
CA ARG A 279 18.46 3.24 -15.35
C ARG A 279 19.17 2.80 -16.63
N ASP A 280 19.73 3.76 -17.36
CA ASP A 280 20.35 3.50 -18.67
C ASP A 280 21.85 3.13 -18.55
N ALA A 281 22.41 3.16 -17.34
CA ALA A 281 23.82 2.85 -17.07
C ALA A 281 24.27 1.46 -17.52
N THR A 282 23.35 0.48 -17.59
CA THR A 282 23.67 -0.86 -18.11
C THR A 282 23.99 -0.86 -19.60
N GLY A 283 23.47 0.11 -20.36
CA GLY A 283 23.66 0.24 -21.81
C GLY A 283 24.61 1.36 -22.23
N SER A 284 24.93 2.31 -21.34
CA SER A 284 25.79 3.46 -21.65
C SER A 284 26.75 3.81 -20.51
N ARG A 285 28.06 3.74 -20.79
CA ARG A 285 29.12 4.18 -19.86
C ARG A 285 29.00 5.68 -19.53
N THR A 286 28.52 6.48 -20.47
CA THR A 286 28.37 7.92 -20.25
C THR A 286 27.17 8.20 -19.35
N ALA A 287 26.06 7.48 -19.51
CA ALA A 287 24.94 7.52 -18.55
C ALA A 287 25.41 7.12 -17.14
N GLU A 288 26.22 6.06 -17.01
CA GLU A 288 26.81 5.68 -15.72
C GLU A 288 27.65 6.81 -15.11
N ARG A 289 28.49 7.47 -15.90
CA ARG A 289 29.31 8.61 -15.44
C ARG A 289 28.45 9.80 -14.99
N VAL A 290 27.38 10.12 -15.72
CA VAL A 290 26.42 11.17 -15.35
C VAL A 290 25.75 10.84 -14.02
N ALA A 291 25.21 9.63 -13.88
CA ALA A 291 24.59 9.17 -12.64
C ALA A 291 25.56 9.23 -11.46
N ARG A 292 26.79 8.72 -11.65
CA ARG A 292 27.84 8.80 -10.62
C ARG A 292 28.16 10.25 -10.26
N ARG A 293 28.25 11.16 -11.22
CA ARG A 293 28.60 12.56 -10.92
C ARG A 293 27.50 13.29 -10.16
N ILE A 294 26.24 13.03 -10.49
CA ILE A 294 25.06 13.61 -9.80
C ILE A 294 24.96 13.06 -8.36
N PHE A 295 25.18 11.75 -8.17
CA PHE A 295 25.01 11.10 -6.88
C PHE A 295 26.29 11.00 -6.03
N ALA A 296 27.48 11.28 -6.59
CA ALA A 296 28.77 11.26 -5.87
C ALA A 296 28.83 12.06 -4.57
N PRO A 297 28.23 13.26 -4.44
CA PRO A 297 28.26 14.00 -3.17
C PRO A 297 27.33 13.41 -2.12
N LEU A 298 26.52 12.40 -2.48
CA LEU A 298 25.51 11.81 -1.61
C LEU A 298 25.98 10.45 -1.09
N ASN A 299 25.51 10.10 0.10
CA ASN A 299 25.76 8.78 0.66
C ASN A 299 25.00 7.72 -0.17
N ASP A 300 25.72 6.74 -0.73
CA ASP A 300 25.16 5.68 -1.59
C ASP A 300 23.98 4.95 -0.94
N ASP A 301 24.01 4.74 0.38
CA ASP A 301 22.92 4.10 1.12
C ASP A 301 21.65 4.97 1.13
N VAL A 302 21.82 6.29 1.26
CA VAL A 302 20.72 7.25 1.24
C VAL A 302 20.12 7.29 -0.17
N VAL A 303 20.95 7.38 -1.21
CA VAL A 303 20.49 7.38 -2.59
C VAL A 303 19.74 6.09 -2.91
N ALA A 304 20.30 4.92 -2.56
CA ALA A 304 19.65 3.64 -2.81
C ALA A 304 18.32 3.49 -2.04
N ARG A 305 18.23 3.96 -0.78
CA ARG A 305 16.98 3.99 -0.01
C ARG A 305 15.92 4.87 -0.66
N THR A 306 16.32 6.09 -0.99
CA THR A 306 15.40 7.11 -1.48
C THR A 306 14.92 6.82 -2.90
N LEU A 307 15.77 6.24 -3.75
CA LEU A 307 15.37 5.81 -5.09
C LEU A 307 14.45 4.57 -5.05
N ALA A 308 14.62 3.67 -4.10
CA ALA A 308 13.75 2.50 -3.95
C ALA A 308 12.29 2.85 -3.57
N THR A 309 12.03 4.06 -3.06
CA THR A 309 10.67 4.53 -2.78
C THR A 309 9.97 5.19 -3.98
N LEU A 310 10.70 5.38 -5.09
CA LEU A 310 10.13 5.97 -6.29
C LEU A 310 9.54 4.86 -7.17
N PRO A 311 8.37 5.09 -7.81
CA PRO A 311 7.86 4.20 -8.84
C PRO A 311 8.68 4.41 -10.12
N ILE A 312 9.84 3.75 -10.21
CA ILE A 312 10.73 3.75 -11.38
C ILE A 312 10.30 2.66 -12.37
#